data_AF-A0A838DLV0-F1
#
_entry.id   AF-A0A838DLV0-F1
#
_cell.length_a   1.000
_cell.length_b   1.000
_cell.length_c   1.000
_cell.angle_alpha   90.00
_cell.angle_beta   90.00
_cell.angle_gamma   90.00
#
_symmetry.space_group_name_H-M   'P 1'
#
loop_
_entity.id
_entity.type
_entity.pdbx_description
1 polymer ?
#
loop_
_entity_poly.entity_id
_entity_poly.type
_entity_poly.pdbx_seq_one_letter_code
_entity_poly.pdbx_strand_id
1 'polypeptide(L)'
;MKIKRALISVSDKTGIADFARALDKQGVDIISTGGTAELLRKEEVPVRDISSFTDYPEVLEGRVKTLHPRVHGGLLYKRGNPLHEEQAREHGFQPIDLVVVNLYPFEKTIANPNVTLAEAIEQIDIGGPSMIRSAAKNYESVTVVVDPSDYEAVLDTMRDNEGETTLRLRERLAIKAFIKTSEYDRTIGNFLNREQTTDASFSLSLPLVSRLRYGENPHQTAA
;
A
#
# COMPACT_ATOMS: atom_id res chain seq x y z
N MET A 1 -12.71 13.43 -0.64
CA MET A 1 -12.76 12.58 0.57
C MET A 1 -11.68 13.02 1.54
N LYS A 2 -12.09 13.59 2.67
CA LYS A 2 -11.17 13.98 3.75
C LYS A 2 -10.45 12.79 4.35
N ILE A 3 -9.13 12.89 4.46
CA ILE A 3 -8.30 11.89 5.15
C ILE A 3 -8.40 12.17 6.65
N LYS A 4 -9.00 11.24 7.39
CA LYS A 4 -9.10 11.28 8.85
C LYS A 4 -8.27 10.18 9.51
N ARG A 5 -8.04 9.07 8.80
CA ARG A 5 -7.26 7.93 9.30
C ARG A 5 -6.31 7.38 8.25
N ALA A 6 -5.06 7.18 8.64
CA ALA A 6 -4.02 6.58 7.83
C ALA A 6 -3.51 5.28 8.46
N LEU A 7 -3.43 4.21 7.66
CA LEU A 7 -2.75 2.98 8.04
C LEU A 7 -1.40 2.92 7.33
N ILE A 8 -0.31 2.97 8.10
CA ILE A 8 1.06 3.03 7.59
C ILE A 8 1.82 1.76 7.99
N SER A 9 2.24 0.98 7.01
CA SER A 9 3.07 -0.21 7.19
C SER A 9 4.07 -0.31 6.05
N VAL A 10 5.25 0.26 6.27
CA VAL A 10 6.31 0.35 5.25
C VAL A 10 7.53 -0.46 5.64
N SER A 11 8.22 -1.03 4.67
CA SER A 11 9.52 -1.66 4.88
C SER A 11 10.65 -0.68 4.59
N ASP A 12 10.56 0.07 3.49
CA ASP A 12 11.40 1.23 3.21
C ASP A 12 10.89 2.43 4.01
N LYS A 13 11.74 2.95 4.90
CA LYS A 13 11.41 4.05 5.82
C LYS A 13 11.73 5.43 5.24
N THR A 14 12.18 5.52 3.99
CA THR A 14 12.53 6.78 3.35
C THR A 14 11.39 7.80 3.45
N GLY A 15 11.66 8.93 4.11
CA GLY A 15 10.70 10.04 4.25
C GLY A 15 9.45 9.77 5.09
N ILE A 16 9.30 8.59 5.70
CA ILE A 16 8.00 8.23 6.32
C ILE A 16 7.69 9.04 7.58
N ALA A 17 8.71 9.40 8.37
CA ALA A 17 8.52 10.19 9.57
C ALA A 17 8.02 11.60 9.25
N ASP A 18 8.61 12.26 8.24
CA ASP A 18 8.19 13.59 7.80
C ASP A 18 6.78 13.57 7.20
N PHE A 19 6.49 12.55 6.38
CA PHE A 19 5.16 12.35 5.82
C PHE A 19 4.12 12.15 6.92
N ALA A 20 4.38 11.26 7.89
CA ALA A 20 3.49 10.99 9.02
C ALA A 20 3.30 12.24 9.90
N ARG A 21 4.35 13.02 10.15
CA ARG A 21 4.26 14.28 10.89
C ARG A 21 3.40 15.32 10.18
N ALA A 22 3.45 15.37 8.85
CA ALA A 22 2.60 16.26 8.05
C ALA A 22 1.12 15.82 8.07
N LEU A 23 0.84 14.52 8.15
CA LEU A 23 -0.51 13.99 8.36
C LEU A 23 -1.04 14.32 9.76
N ASP A 24 -0.23 14.10 10.79
CA ASP A 24 -0.58 14.41 12.19
C ASP A 24 -0.92 15.89 12.39
N LYS A 25 -0.14 16.80 11.79
CA LYS A 25 -0.44 18.25 11.78
C LYS A 25 -1.79 18.60 11.16
N GLN A 26 -2.36 17.74 10.32
CA GLN A 26 -3.69 17.89 9.74
C GLN A 26 -4.79 17.17 10.53
N GLY A 27 -4.44 16.60 11.70
CA GLY A 27 -5.36 15.87 12.58
C GLY A 27 -5.67 14.46 12.09
N VAL A 28 -4.81 13.86 11.27
CA VAL A 28 -4.98 12.48 10.78
C VAL A 28 -4.58 11.50 11.88
N ASP A 29 -5.48 10.56 12.18
CA ASP A 29 -5.27 9.45 13.08
C ASP A 29 -4.37 8.38 12.44
N ILE A 30 -3.15 8.22 12.94
CA ILE A 30 -2.15 7.31 12.36
C ILE A 30 -2.18 5.96 13.08
N ILE A 31 -2.40 4.90 12.30
CA ILE A 31 -2.30 3.51 12.73
C ILE A 31 -1.06 2.90 12.09
N SER A 32 -0.29 2.14 12.86
CA SER A 32 0.91 1.48 12.36
C SER A 32 1.18 0.15 13.07
N THR A 33 2.20 -0.58 12.61
CA THR A 33 2.60 -1.88 13.16
C THR A 33 4.12 -2.09 13.10
N GLY A 34 4.63 -2.90 14.03
CA GLY A 34 6.03 -3.35 14.09
C GLY A 34 7.02 -2.19 14.01
N GLY A 35 8.11 -2.39 13.27
CA GLY A 35 9.17 -1.40 13.12
C GLY A 35 8.75 -0.07 12.49
N THR A 36 7.56 0.03 11.86
CA THR A 36 7.03 1.33 11.44
C THR A 36 6.51 2.12 12.64
N ALA A 37 5.72 1.49 13.50
CA ALA A 37 5.20 2.12 14.72
C ALA A 37 6.35 2.54 15.64
N GLU A 38 7.36 1.70 15.81
CA GLU A 38 8.56 1.99 16.60
C GLU A 38 9.31 3.23 16.09
N LEU A 39 9.54 3.31 14.78
CA LEU A 39 10.18 4.47 14.16
C LEU A 39 9.36 5.74 14.41
N LEU A 40 8.05 5.70 14.16
CA LEU A 40 7.18 6.87 14.33
C LEU A 40 7.18 7.36 15.79
N ARG A 41 7.15 6.44 16.77
CA ARG A 41 7.29 6.82 18.19
C ARG A 41 8.64 7.46 18.51
N LYS A 42 9.72 6.89 17.98
CA LYS A 42 11.07 7.42 18.17
C LYS A 42 11.20 8.84 17.63
N GLU A 43 10.52 9.12 16.51
CA GLU A 43 10.46 10.43 15.87
C GLU A 43 9.36 11.33 16.48
N GLU A 44 8.79 10.95 17.62
CA GLU A 44 7.77 11.72 18.36
C GLU A 44 6.49 12.00 17.54
N VAL A 45 6.14 11.10 16.61
CA VAL A 45 4.88 11.14 15.87
C VAL A 45 3.84 10.29 16.62
N PRO A 46 2.68 10.86 17.00
CA PRO A 46 1.59 10.10 17.60
C PRO A 46 1.16 8.93 16.71
N VAL A 47 1.11 7.73 17.27
CA VAL A 47 0.77 6.52 16.53
C VAL A 47 0.01 5.53 17.40
N ARG A 48 -1.08 5.00 16.87
CA ARG A 48 -1.83 3.89 17.46
C ARG A 48 -1.35 2.57 16.89
N ASP A 49 -1.15 1.57 17.75
CA ASP A 49 -0.86 0.21 17.29
C ASP A 49 -2.04 -0.40 16.55
N ILE A 50 -1.73 -1.19 15.52
CA ILE A 50 -2.73 -1.97 14.80
C ILE A 50 -3.54 -2.88 15.72
N SER A 51 -2.91 -3.46 16.75
CA SER A 51 -3.55 -4.35 17.72
C SER A 51 -4.63 -3.64 18.53
N SER A 52 -4.42 -2.35 18.86
CA SER A 52 -5.44 -1.52 19.52
C SER A 52 -6.61 -1.20 18.58
N PHE A 53 -6.35 -1.05 17.29
CA PHE A 53 -7.41 -0.82 16.30
C PHE A 53 -8.22 -2.10 16.02
N THR A 54 -7.54 -3.24 15.90
CA THR A 54 -8.19 -4.53 15.63
C THR A 54 -8.82 -5.16 16.86
N ASP A 55 -8.38 -4.78 18.06
CA ASP A 55 -8.65 -5.48 19.33
C ASP A 55 -8.22 -6.95 19.25
N TYR A 56 -7.08 -7.18 18.60
CA TYR A 56 -6.50 -8.50 18.40
C TYR A 56 -4.98 -8.44 18.54
N PRO A 57 -4.36 -9.32 19.36
CA PRO A 57 -2.91 -9.31 19.56
C PRO A 57 -2.15 -9.70 18.29
N GLU A 58 -0.88 -9.29 18.21
CA GLU A 58 0.00 -9.84 17.18
C GLU A 58 0.35 -11.30 17.53
N VAL A 59 0.08 -12.21 16.61
CA VAL A 59 0.32 -13.67 16.75
C VAL A 59 1.05 -14.20 15.52
N LEU A 60 1.58 -15.43 15.61
CA LEU A 60 2.29 -16.10 14.50
C LEU A 60 3.44 -15.23 13.96
N GLU A 61 4.22 -14.62 14.85
CA GLU A 61 5.34 -13.73 14.51
C GLU A 61 4.94 -12.57 13.59
N GLY A 62 3.68 -12.11 13.71
CA GLY A 62 3.16 -10.98 12.95
C GLY A 62 2.63 -11.32 11.56
N ARG A 63 2.58 -12.59 11.15
CA ARG A 63 2.10 -13.02 9.82
C ARG A 63 0.66 -12.63 9.50
N VAL A 64 -0.19 -12.49 10.52
CA VAL A 64 -1.63 -12.25 10.37
C VAL A 64 -2.11 -10.93 10.98
N LYS A 65 -1.19 -10.02 11.33
CA LYS A 65 -1.50 -8.82 12.12
C LYS A 65 -2.43 -7.82 11.43
N THR A 66 -2.43 -7.75 10.10
CA THR A 66 -3.31 -6.85 9.33
C THR A 66 -4.43 -7.58 8.60
N LEU A 67 -4.44 -8.92 8.61
CA LEU A 67 -5.46 -9.76 7.96
C LEU A 67 -6.71 -9.88 8.83
N HIS A 68 -7.32 -8.73 9.12
CA HIS A 68 -8.42 -8.61 10.06
C HIS A 68 -9.64 -7.92 9.43
N PRO A 69 -10.89 -8.37 9.71
CA PRO A 69 -12.10 -7.74 9.20
C PRO A 69 -12.22 -6.25 9.54
N ARG A 70 -11.75 -5.79 10.70
CA ARG A 70 -11.77 -4.34 11.02
C ARG A 70 -10.87 -3.52 10.10
N VAL A 71 -9.74 -4.08 9.65
CA VAL A 71 -8.85 -3.41 8.68
C VAL A 71 -9.50 -3.43 7.30
N HIS A 72 -9.81 -4.62 6.78
CA HIS A 72 -10.32 -4.76 5.42
C HIS A 72 -11.73 -4.21 5.26
N GLY A 73 -12.59 -4.34 6.27
CA GLY A 73 -13.90 -3.71 6.33
C GLY A 73 -13.78 -2.19 6.22
N GLY A 74 -12.92 -1.57 7.04
CA GLY A 74 -12.64 -0.14 7.00
C GLY A 74 -12.06 0.37 5.67
N LEU A 75 -11.40 -0.51 4.91
CA LEU A 75 -10.87 -0.23 3.57
C LEU A 75 -11.88 -0.47 2.44
N LEU A 76 -12.77 -1.45 2.57
CA LEU A 76 -13.54 -2.00 1.44
C LEU A 76 -15.01 -1.65 1.42
N TYR A 77 -15.60 -1.21 2.54
CA TYR A 77 -17.00 -0.81 2.50
C TYR A 77 -17.16 0.38 1.54
N LYS A 78 -18.22 0.35 0.73
CA LYS A 78 -18.50 1.39 -0.26
C LYS A 78 -19.11 2.58 0.47
N ARG A 79 -18.37 3.70 0.52
CA ARG A 79 -18.86 4.94 1.15
C ARG A 79 -19.97 5.53 0.26
N GLY A 80 -21.03 6.02 0.88
CA GLY A 80 -22.25 6.46 0.19
C GLY A 80 -23.19 5.33 -0.25
N ASN A 81 -22.88 4.06 0.04
CA ASN A 81 -23.83 2.95 -0.13
C ASN A 81 -24.53 2.65 1.22
N PRO A 82 -25.85 2.89 1.35
CA PRO A 82 -26.55 2.79 2.63
C PRO A 82 -26.42 1.41 3.31
N LEU A 83 -26.45 0.33 2.54
CA LEU A 83 -26.33 -1.02 3.08
C LEU A 83 -24.92 -1.28 3.65
N HIS A 84 -23.88 -0.88 2.92
CA HIS A 84 -22.49 -1.04 3.38
C HIS A 84 -22.20 -0.15 4.60
N GLU A 85 -22.72 1.07 4.64
CA GLU A 85 -22.54 1.97 5.78
C GLU A 85 -23.24 1.46 7.04
N GLU A 86 -24.44 0.89 6.91
CA GLU A 86 -25.12 0.24 8.03
C GLU A 86 -24.31 -0.94 8.56
N GLN A 87 -23.90 -1.84 7.68
CA GLN A 87 -23.08 -3.00 8.06
C GLN A 87 -21.76 -2.57 8.71
N ALA A 88 -21.10 -1.53 8.19
CA ALA A 88 -19.89 -0.98 8.78
C ALA A 88 -20.12 -0.45 10.19
N ARG A 89 -21.25 0.23 10.43
CA ARG A 89 -21.65 0.71 11.76
C ARG A 89 -21.91 -0.44 12.72
N GLU A 90 -22.72 -1.43 12.31
CA GLU A 90 -23.10 -2.60 13.12
C GLU A 90 -21.89 -3.43 13.54
N HIS A 91 -20.92 -3.62 12.64
CA HIS A 91 -19.75 -4.46 12.88
C HIS A 91 -18.51 -3.67 13.37
N GLY A 92 -18.66 -2.35 13.59
CA GLY A 92 -17.57 -1.50 14.09
C GLY A 92 -16.42 -1.29 13.11
N PHE A 93 -16.68 -1.34 11.80
CA PHE A 93 -15.68 -1.06 10.77
C PHE A 93 -15.46 0.45 10.65
N GLN A 94 -14.42 0.94 11.31
CA GLN A 94 -14.03 2.34 11.20
C GLN A 94 -13.34 2.61 9.84
N PRO A 95 -13.66 3.71 9.15
CA PRO A 95 -13.04 4.02 7.86
C PRO A 95 -11.54 4.22 7.98
N ILE A 96 -10.79 3.66 7.02
CA ILE A 96 -9.39 3.96 6.76
C ILE A 96 -9.33 4.68 5.41
N ASP A 97 -8.83 5.92 5.39
CA ASP A 97 -8.90 6.81 4.23
C ASP A 97 -7.62 6.82 3.41
N LEU A 98 -6.50 6.52 4.07
CA LEU A 98 -5.17 6.47 3.48
C LEU A 98 -4.47 5.17 3.90
N VAL A 99 -3.89 4.47 2.95
CA VAL A 99 -3.01 3.32 3.18
C VAL A 99 -1.65 3.63 2.59
N VAL A 100 -0.60 3.55 3.41
CA VAL A 100 0.78 3.69 2.96
C VAL A 100 1.52 2.39 3.23
N VAL A 101 1.77 1.63 2.17
CA VAL A 101 2.40 0.33 2.23
C VAL A 101 3.37 0.19 1.08
N ASN A 102 4.65 0.09 1.38
CA ASN A 102 5.64 -0.37 0.41
C ASN A 102 6.07 -1.79 0.76
N LEU A 103 6.06 -2.65 -0.25
CA LEU A 103 6.48 -4.04 -0.10
C LEU A 103 8.00 -4.06 0.01
N TYR A 104 8.53 -4.77 1.01
CA TYR A 104 9.97 -5.02 1.02
C TYR A 104 10.32 -5.74 -0.29
N PRO A 105 11.42 -5.36 -0.98
CA PRO A 105 11.68 -5.93 -2.28
C PRO A 105 12.11 -7.37 -2.09
N PHE A 106 11.19 -8.30 -2.29
CA PHE A 106 11.49 -9.73 -2.37
C PHE A 106 12.64 -9.98 -3.37
N GLU A 107 12.69 -9.18 -4.44
CA GLU A 107 13.82 -9.06 -5.38
C GLU A 107 15.18 -8.84 -4.71
N LYS A 108 15.26 -7.98 -3.69
CA LYS A 108 16.51 -7.76 -2.94
C LYS A 108 16.88 -8.96 -2.08
N THR A 109 15.90 -9.65 -1.50
CA THR A 109 16.13 -10.89 -0.74
C THR A 109 16.73 -11.97 -1.64
N ILE A 110 16.11 -12.22 -2.79
CA ILE A 110 16.53 -13.28 -3.72
C ILE A 110 17.80 -12.93 -4.51
N ALA A 111 18.21 -11.66 -4.51
CA ALA A 111 19.50 -11.23 -5.08
C ALA A 111 20.71 -11.66 -4.23
N ASN A 112 20.50 -12.03 -2.95
CA ASN A 112 21.58 -12.58 -2.13
C ASN A 112 21.88 -14.02 -2.60
N PRO A 113 23.10 -14.31 -3.09
CA PRO A 113 23.44 -15.65 -3.60
C PRO A 113 23.39 -16.76 -2.53
N ASN A 114 23.41 -16.39 -1.24
CA ASN A 114 23.41 -17.33 -0.13
C ASN A 114 22.03 -17.56 0.48
N VAL A 115 20.96 -16.92 -0.02
CA VAL A 115 19.64 -17.08 0.56
C VAL A 115 19.08 -18.46 0.30
N THR A 116 18.60 -19.11 1.35
CA THR A 116 17.93 -20.40 1.25
C THR A 116 16.47 -20.22 0.78
N LEU A 117 15.86 -21.31 0.30
CA LEU A 117 14.44 -21.28 -0.07
C LEU A 117 13.55 -20.93 1.14
N ALA A 118 13.86 -21.48 2.32
CA ALA A 118 13.11 -21.22 3.54
C ALA A 118 13.19 -19.74 3.92
N GLU A 119 14.38 -19.16 3.94
CA GLU A 119 14.56 -17.73 4.24
C GLU A 119 13.84 -16.83 3.24
N ALA A 120 13.84 -17.18 1.95
CA ALA A 120 13.10 -16.43 0.95
C ALA A 120 11.58 -16.52 1.18
N ILE A 121 11.05 -17.72 1.47
CA ILE A 121 9.61 -17.91 1.75
C ILE A 121 9.15 -17.06 2.94
N GLU A 122 9.98 -16.90 3.97
CA GLU A 122 9.67 -16.03 5.12
C GLU A 122 9.55 -14.54 4.76
N GLN A 123 10.14 -14.12 3.63
CA GLN A 123 10.07 -12.74 3.15
C GLN A 123 8.87 -12.47 2.22
N ILE A 124 8.00 -13.47 2.00
CA ILE A 124 6.77 -13.30 1.24
C ILE A 124 5.72 -12.61 2.13
N ASP A 125 5.39 -11.37 1.79
CA ASP A 125 4.41 -10.56 2.48
C ASP A 125 2.99 -10.91 2.01
N ILE A 126 2.12 -11.22 2.97
CA ILE A 126 0.70 -11.49 2.72
C ILE A 126 -0.15 -10.26 3.06
N GLY A 127 0.17 -9.60 4.17
CA GLY A 127 -0.61 -8.47 4.70
C GLY A 127 -0.49 -7.24 3.82
N GLY A 128 0.73 -6.91 3.37
CA GLY A 128 1.00 -5.76 2.51
C GLY A 128 0.21 -5.78 1.20
N PRO A 129 0.37 -6.81 0.35
CA PRO A 129 -0.38 -6.91 -0.91
C PRO A 129 -1.90 -6.93 -0.69
N SER A 130 -2.38 -7.59 0.37
CA SER A 130 -3.81 -7.62 0.72
C SER A 130 -4.36 -6.22 1.02
N MET A 131 -3.64 -5.41 1.81
CA MET A 131 -4.03 -4.02 2.11
C MET A 131 -3.95 -3.12 0.87
N ILE A 132 -2.86 -3.22 0.09
CA ILE A 132 -2.68 -2.46 -1.15
C ILE A 132 -3.85 -2.71 -2.10
N ARG A 133 -4.18 -3.98 -2.36
CA ARG A 133 -5.28 -4.36 -3.27
C ARG A 133 -6.63 -3.92 -2.73
N SER A 134 -6.84 -3.98 -1.41
CA SER A 134 -8.09 -3.53 -0.79
C SER A 134 -8.30 -2.03 -0.97
N ALA A 135 -7.28 -1.23 -0.69
CA ALA A 135 -7.32 0.22 -0.87
C ALA A 135 -7.45 0.60 -2.35
N ALA A 136 -6.66 -0.02 -3.24
CA ALA A 136 -6.70 0.23 -4.67
C ALA A 136 -8.05 -0.15 -5.31
N LYS A 137 -8.69 -1.24 -4.86
CA LYS A 137 -10.05 -1.61 -5.32
C LYS A 137 -11.08 -0.54 -4.96
N ASN A 138 -10.94 0.09 -3.79
CA ASN A 138 -11.87 1.09 -3.28
C ASN A 138 -11.36 2.52 -3.49
N TYR A 139 -10.64 2.78 -4.59
CA TYR A 139 -9.98 4.06 -4.86
C TYR A 139 -10.94 5.25 -4.93
N GLU A 140 -12.23 5.04 -5.19
CA GLU A 140 -13.24 6.10 -5.10
C GLU A 140 -13.24 6.76 -3.70
N SER A 141 -12.91 5.97 -2.68
CA SER A 141 -13.02 6.31 -1.26
C SER A 141 -11.70 6.33 -0.50
N VAL A 142 -10.70 5.55 -0.94
CA VAL A 142 -9.44 5.30 -0.22
C VAL A 142 -8.24 5.67 -1.08
N THR A 143 -7.29 6.39 -0.49
CA THR A 143 -6.01 6.71 -1.13
C THR A 143 -4.99 5.62 -0.78
N VAL A 144 -4.35 5.02 -1.78
CA VAL A 144 -3.27 4.03 -1.58
C VAL A 144 -1.95 4.64 -2.00
N VAL A 145 -0.88 4.43 -1.24
CA VAL A 145 0.47 4.92 -1.57
C VAL A 145 1.44 3.77 -1.40
N VAL A 146 2.15 3.43 -2.48
CA VAL A 146 3.09 2.30 -2.51
C VAL A 146 4.55 2.70 -2.71
N ASP A 147 4.81 3.99 -2.85
CA ASP A 147 6.12 4.55 -3.20
C ASP A 147 6.34 5.89 -2.47
N PRO A 148 7.47 6.08 -1.77
CA PRO A 148 7.81 7.36 -1.15
C PRO A 148 7.79 8.56 -2.09
N SER A 149 8.02 8.36 -3.40
CA SER A 149 7.99 9.44 -4.39
C SER A 149 6.62 10.13 -4.51
N ASP A 150 5.54 9.49 -4.03
CA ASP A 150 4.18 10.02 -4.10
C ASP A 150 3.75 10.78 -2.84
N TYR A 151 4.58 10.80 -1.79
CA TYR A 151 4.26 11.43 -0.50
C TYR A 151 3.95 12.92 -0.66
N GLU A 152 4.80 13.66 -1.35
CA GLU A 152 4.62 15.10 -1.56
C GLU A 152 3.34 15.40 -2.33
N ALA A 153 3.08 14.68 -3.43
CA ALA A 153 1.87 14.87 -4.24
C ALA A 153 0.58 14.62 -3.44
N VAL A 154 0.58 13.65 -2.52
CA VAL A 154 -0.55 13.41 -1.60
C VAL A 154 -0.72 14.57 -0.63
N LEU A 155 0.36 15.03 0.00
CA LEU A 155 0.32 16.14 0.96
C LEU A 155 -0.10 17.46 0.28
N ASP A 156 0.43 17.76 -0.90
CA ASP A 156 0.02 18.92 -1.72
C ASP A 156 -1.47 18.88 -2.00
N THR A 157 -1.96 17.75 -2.49
CA THR A 157 -3.39 17.61 -2.80
C THR A 157 -4.23 17.80 -1.54
N MET A 158 -3.82 17.24 -0.39
CA MET A 158 -4.51 17.46 0.88
C MET A 158 -4.50 18.94 1.31
N ARG A 159 -3.35 19.63 1.19
CA ARG A 159 -3.25 21.06 1.50
C ARG A 159 -4.19 21.91 0.65
N ASP A 160 -4.24 21.63 -0.64
CA ASP A 160 -5.01 22.39 -1.63
C ASP A 160 -6.52 22.11 -1.55
N ASN A 161 -6.93 21.03 -0.88
CA ASN A 161 -8.32 20.55 -0.85
C ASN A 161 -8.82 20.28 0.58
N GLU A 162 -8.49 21.12 1.56
CA GLU A 162 -9.03 21.04 2.95
C GLU A 162 -8.86 19.67 3.65
N GLY A 163 -7.75 18.99 3.36
CA GLY A 163 -7.40 17.66 3.86
C GLY A 163 -7.95 16.51 3.00
N GLU A 164 -8.51 16.79 1.83
CA GLU A 164 -9.03 15.78 0.90
C GLU A 164 -8.03 15.39 -0.20
N THR A 165 -8.18 14.20 -0.76
CA THR A 165 -7.57 13.86 -2.05
C THR A 165 -8.58 13.96 -3.19
N THR A 166 -8.08 14.15 -4.42
CA THR A 166 -8.91 14.14 -5.63
C THR A 166 -9.11 12.72 -6.17
N LEU A 167 -10.22 12.49 -6.88
CA LEU A 167 -10.48 11.20 -7.54
C LEU A 167 -9.36 10.83 -8.51
N ARG A 168 -8.92 11.80 -9.32
CA ARG A 168 -7.82 11.64 -10.29
C ARG A 168 -6.52 11.16 -9.64
N LEU A 169 -6.16 11.69 -8.47
CA LEU A 169 -4.98 11.23 -7.74
C LEU A 169 -5.16 9.78 -7.27
N ARG A 170 -6.32 9.45 -6.68
CA ARG A 170 -6.60 8.09 -6.18
C ARG A 170 -6.60 7.05 -7.31
N GLU A 171 -7.18 7.38 -8.47
CA GLU A 171 -7.13 6.53 -9.68
C GLU A 171 -5.69 6.26 -10.13
N ARG A 172 -4.87 7.31 -10.27
CA ARG A 172 -3.45 7.18 -10.65
C ARG A 172 -2.70 6.26 -9.69
N LEU A 173 -2.91 6.47 -8.39
CA LEU A 173 -2.23 5.69 -7.35
C LEU A 173 -2.74 4.24 -7.29
N ALA A 174 -4.02 4.00 -7.53
CA ALA A 174 -4.58 2.65 -7.62
C ALA A 174 -4.03 1.87 -8.82
N ILE A 175 -3.86 2.52 -9.97
CA ILE A 175 -3.17 1.93 -11.13
C ILE A 175 -1.74 1.53 -10.75
N LYS A 176 -0.97 2.47 -10.15
CA LYS A 176 0.40 2.20 -9.69
C LYS A 176 0.45 1.05 -8.68
N ALA A 177 -0.50 0.99 -7.75
CA ALA A 177 -0.61 -0.07 -6.75
C ALA A 177 -0.80 -1.45 -7.38
N PHE A 178 -1.73 -1.60 -8.33
CA PHE A 178 -1.96 -2.88 -9.01
C PHE A 178 -0.77 -3.32 -9.87
N ILE A 179 -0.11 -2.39 -10.57
CA ILE A 179 1.14 -2.66 -11.29
C ILE A 179 2.19 -3.20 -10.30
N LYS A 180 2.38 -2.53 -9.16
CA LYS A 180 3.37 -2.93 -8.17
C LYS A 180 3.10 -4.31 -7.57
N THR A 181 1.85 -4.63 -7.26
CA THR A 181 1.49 -5.97 -6.76
C THR A 181 1.65 -7.05 -7.82
N SER A 182 1.36 -6.73 -9.09
CA SER A 182 1.58 -7.66 -10.20
C SER A 182 3.07 -7.97 -10.40
N GLU A 183 3.94 -6.98 -10.25
CA GLU A 183 5.40 -7.17 -10.29
C GLU A 183 5.87 -8.06 -9.14
N TYR A 184 5.37 -7.79 -7.92
CA TYR A 184 5.70 -8.56 -6.73
C TYR A 184 5.34 -10.04 -6.85
N ASP A 185 4.11 -10.34 -7.24
CA ASP A 185 3.62 -11.72 -7.40
C ASP A 185 4.37 -12.45 -8.53
N ARG A 186 4.70 -11.75 -9.62
CA ARG A 186 5.52 -12.31 -10.71
C ARG A 186 6.92 -12.70 -10.21
N THR A 187 7.57 -11.85 -9.42
CA THR A 187 8.90 -12.15 -8.88
C THR A 187 8.84 -13.37 -7.95
N ILE A 188 7.82 -13.49 -7.10
CA ILE A 188 7.62 -14.67 -6.26
C ILE A 188 7.43 -15.93 -7.12
N GLY A 189 6.52 -15.87 -8.09
CA GLY A 189 6.25 -16.99 -9.00
C GLY A 189 7.51 -17.47 -9.73
N ASN A 190 8.29 -16.53 -10.27
CA ASN A 190 9.55 -16.85 -10.95
C ASN A 190 10.58 -17.50 -10.01
N PHE A 191 10.73 -16.99 -8.78
CA PHE A 191 11.71 -17.54 -7.83
C PHE A 191 11.32 -18.94 -7.32
N LEU A 192 10.04 -19.15 -7.03
CA LEU A 192 9.54 -20.45 -6.56
C LEU A 192 9.52 -21.49 -7.69
N ASN A 193 9.34 -21.04 -8.94
CA ASN A 193 9.37 -21.90 -10.11
C ASN A 193 10.81 -22.29 -10.46
N ARG A 194 11.39 -23.24 -9.72
CA ARG A 194 12.64 -23.95 -10.02
C ARG A 194 12.43 -25.03 -11.10
N GLU A 195 11.50 -24.69 -11.99
CA GLU A 195 10.75 -25.51 -12.91
C GLU A 195 10.07 -26.70 -12.27
N GLN A 196 8.80 -26.56 -11.87
CA GLN A 196 7.91 -27.73 -11.95
C GLN A 196 6.65 -27.43 -12.81
N THR A 197 6.86 -26.60 -13.86
CA THR A 197 6.03 -26.21 -15.03
C THR A 197 4.83 -25.25 -14.83
N THR A 198 4.69 -24.30 -15.75
CA THR A 198 3.56 -23.34 -15.92
C THR A 198 3.50 -22.88 -17.39
N ASP A 199 3.51 -23.86 -18.29
CA ASP A 199 4.20 -23.99 -19.58
C ASP A 199 3.71 -23.11 -20.76
N ALA A 200 3.45 -21.84 -20.50
CA ALA A 200 4.39 -20.80 -20.93
C ALA A 200 3.84 -19.43 -20.53
N SER A 201 4.65 -18.63 -19.82
CA SER A 201 4.40 -17.20 -19.75
C SER A 201 5.68 -16.40 -20.01
N PHE A 202 5.61 -15.53 -21.03
CA PHE A 202 6.60 -14.51 -21.32
C PHE A 202 5.93 -13.16 -21.08
N SER A 203 6.37 -12.43 -20.06
CA SER A 203 5.86 -11.12 -19.71
C SER A 203 7.03 -10.14 -19.60
N LEU A 204 7.00 -9.12 -20.46
CA LEU A 204 7.98 -8.05 -20.50
C LEU A 204 7.33 -6.78 -19.95
N SER A 205 7.80 -6.34 -18.78
CA SER A 205 7.46 -5.04 -18.21
C SER A 205 8.75 -4.23 -18.12
N LEU A 206 8.79 -3.09 -18.81
CA LEU A 206 9.94 -2.18 -18.82
C LEU A 206 9.49 -0.84 -18.25
N PRO A 207 10.30 -0.20 -17.38
CA PRO A 207 9.99 1.15 -16.93
C PRO A 207 10.02 2.12 -18.11
N LEU A 208 9.06 3.04 -18.15
CA LEU A 208 9.07 4.13 -19.11
C LEU A 208 10.26 5.05 -18.82
N VAL A 209 11.24 5.10 -19.72
CA VAL A 209 12.42 5.98 -19.57
C VAL A 209 12.11 7.39 -20.03
N SER A 210 11.44 7.53 -21.18
CA SER A 210 11.08 8.84 -21.74
C SER A 210 9.94 8.73 -22.72
N ARG A 211 9.13 9.78 -22.88
CA ARG A 211 8.21 9.89 -24.02
C ARG A 211 8.93 10.57 -25.18
N LEU A 212 8.77 10.03 -26.38
CA LEU A 212 9.35 10.59 -27.60
C LEU A 212 8.40 11.64 -28.20
N ARG A 213 8.95 12.53 -29.05
CA ARG A 213 8.17 13.60 -29.69
C ARG A 213 7.07 13.06 -30.60
N TYR A 214 7.36 11.99 -31.32
CA TYR A 214 6.43 11.21 -32.14
C TYR A 214 7.06 9.82 -32.37
N GLY A 215 6.28 8.89 -32.93
CA GLY A 215 6.75 7.57 -33.35
C GLY A 215 7.55 7.64 -34.64
N GLU A 216 7.25 6.76 -35.59
CA GLU A 216 7.91 6.80 -36.89
C GLU A 216 7.38 7.98 -37.75
N ASN A 217 6.11 8.35 -37.55
CA ASN A 217 5.44 9.47 -38.21
C ASN A 217 4.91 10.51 -37.20
N PRO A 218 4.82 11.81 -37.57
CA PRO A 218 4.45 12.89 -36.64
C PRO A 218 3.10 12.77 -35.93
N HIS A 219 2.16 11.99 -36.48
CA HIS A 219 0.83 11.77 -35.90
C HIS A 219 0.79 10.59 -34.91
N GLN A 220 1.88 9.83 -34.77
CA GLN A 220 1.98 8.67 -33.89
C GLN A 220 2.61 9.07 -32.55
N THR A 221 2.07 8.57 -31.45
CA THR A 221 2.67 8.68 -30.11
C THR A 221 3.70 7.59 -29.86
N ALA A 222 4.80 7.88 -29.16
CA ALA A 222 5.83 6.88 -28.82
C ALA A 222 6.52 7.14 -27.46
N ALA A 223 7.16 6.09 -26.94
CA ALA A 223 7.81 5.99 -25.64
C ALA A 223 8.92 4.93 -25.70
#